data_AF-A0A411DMX0-F1
#
_entry.id   AF-A0A411DMX0-F1
#
_cell.length_a   1.000
_cell.length_b   1.000
_cell.length_c   1.000
_cell.angle_alpha   90.00
_cell.angle_beta   90.00
_cell.angle_gamma   90.00
#
_symmetry.space_group_name_H-M   'P 1'
#
loop_
_entity.id
_entity.type
_entity.pdbx_description
1 polymer ?
#
loop_
_entity_poly.entity_id
_entity_poly.type
_entity_poly.pdbx_seq_one_letter_code
_entity_poly.pdbx_strand_id
1 'polypeptide(L)'
;MKKTFIYFSLFLFNAILYAQVGINTTIPGSTLTINGSLAGTYKVFSTSATLGINDFYMAFSGSTAGTFTLPIATAAAPAQGNILGRVYYIKNTGTAQLTVAASGSELIDNQSGTGVASFKLNPGGYAMLISKGTTSGTTWELSTFIDKTTSTIAALGATDIVTYTGTALTNFNNSIPQIIPFTSGNLIVNQGGSASWNDAGDYWQIIESGVYKIEGAAYFSSGGAPSGIYVWTGINLNITKNGTSLTNIIGGNRNNIMNEIAQVANTPINVNCIVHLNAGDRIYLTMNYGAGNQPTTSVQIAHPNSLVESRNFSLQQLSVP
;
A
#
# COMPACT_ATOMS: atom_id res chain seq x y z
N MET A 1 16.04 -65.12 20.62
CA MET A 1 14.71 -64.55 20.30
C MET A 1 14.50 -63.15 20.87
N LYS A 2 14.69 -62.89 22.17
CA LYS A 2 14.49 -61.56 22.77
C LYS A 2 15.30 -60.41 22.13
N LYS A 3 16.58 -60.65 21.78
CA LYS A 3 17.44 -59.64 21.14
C LYS A 3 16.98 -59.30 19.70
N THR A 4 16.55 -60.29 18.94
CA THR A 4 16.06 -60.13 17.56
C THR A 4 14.75 -59.33 17.49
N PHE A 5 13.86 -59.54 18.46
CA PHE A 5 12.60 -58.80 18.57
C PHE A 5 12.81 -57.30 18.90
N ILE A 6 13.82 -56.99 19.72
CA ILE A 6 14.22 -55.61 20.04
C ILE A 6 14.77 -54.90 18.80
N TYR A 7 15.65 -55.55 18.03
CA TYR A 7 16.18 -54.96 16.80
C TYR A 7 15.09 -54.76 15.73
N PHE A 8 14.15 -55.69 15.61
CA PHE A 8 13.02 -55.56 14.69
C PHE A 8 12.06 -54.43 15.11
N SER A 9 11.80 -54.27 16.41
CA SER A 9 11.03 -53.12 16.93
C SER A 9 11.74 -51.80 16.68
N LEU A 10 13.05 -51.69 16.93
CA LEU A 10 13.84 -50.49 16.65
C LEU A 10 13.84 -50.11 15.16
N PHE A 11 13.84 -51.09 14.26
CA PHE A 11 13.76 -50.85 12.82
C PHE A 11 12.38 -50.34 12.39
N LEU A 12 11.30 -50.89 12.97
CA LEU A 12 9.92 -50.45 12.70
C LEU A 12 9.61 -49.05 13.25
N PHE A 13 10.24 -48.63 14.36
CA PHE A 13 10.04 -47.28 14.93
C PHE A 13 10.56 -46.14 14.05
N ASN A 14 11.52 -46.40 13.16
CA ASN A 14 12.02 -45.38 12.21
C ASN A 14 10.99 -45.06 11.10
N ALA A 15 10.02 -45.95 10.84
CA ALA A 15 9.01 -45.75 9.81
C ALA A 15 7.79 -44.93 10.27
N ILE A 16 7.70 -44.58 11.57
CA ILE A 16 6.54 -43.91 12.18
C ILE A 16 6.83 -42.45 12.60
N LEU A 17 8.03 -41.94 12.31
CA LEU A 17 8.39 -40.56 12.61
C LEU A 17 8.05 -39.66 11.41
N TYR A 18 6.89 -38.99 11.48
CA TYR A 18 6.53 -37.87 10.60
C TYR A 18 7.39 -36.61 10.88
N ALA A 19 8.72 -36.76 10.90
CA ALA A 19 9.68 -35.68 11.15
C ALA A 19 10.15 -35.01 9.85
N GLN A 20 9.59 -35.38 8.70
CA GLN A 20 9.92 -34.72 7.44
C GLN A 20 9.14 -33.40 7.37
N VAL A 21 9.79 -32.33 7.84
CA VAL A 21 9.56 -31.02 7.23
C VAL A 21 9.83 -31.19 5.73
N GLY A 22 8.99 -30.62 4.86
CA GLY A 22 9.05 -30.74 3.38
C GLY A 22 10.33 -30.24 2.70
N ILE A 23 11.46 -30.27 3.38
CA ILE A 23 12.81 -30.08 2.85
C ILE A 23 13.01 -31.11 1.74
N ASN A 24 13.30 -30.60 0.54
CA ASN A 24 13.55 -31.39 -0.66
C ASN A 24 12.34 -32.23 -1.13
N THR A 25 11.10 -31.79 -0.82
CA THR A 25 9.88 -32.38 -1.41
C THR A 25 9.20 -31.39 -2.36
N THR A 26 8.56 -31.89 -3.41
CA THR A 26 7.81 -31.06 -4.38
C THR A 26 6.40 -30.70 -3.90
N ILE A 27 5.94 -31.34 -2.82
CA ILE A 27 4.63 -31.11 -2.18
C ILE A 27 4.87 -30.98 -0.68
N PRO A 28 5.23 -29.79 -0.17
CA PRO A 28 5.40 -29.60 1.27
C PRO A 28 4.02 -29.67 1.95
N GLY A 29 3.76 -30.73 2.70
CA GLY A 29 2.52 -30.92 3.47
C GLY A 29 2.65 -30.54 4.96
N SER A 30 3.78 -29.97 5.35
CA SER A 30 4.19 -29.76 6.76
C SER A 30 4.55 -28.30 7.03
N THR A 31 4.37 -27.85 8.26
CA THR A 31 4.86 -26.54 8.73
C THR A 31 6.31 -26.64 9.22
N LEU A 32 7.17 -25.67 8.85
CA LEU A 32 8.50 -25.48 9.43
C LEU A 32 8.44 -24.34 10.46
N THR A 33 8.76 -24.64 11.72
CA THR A 33 8.89 -23.62 12.78
C THR A 33 10.37 -23.36 13.07
N ILE A 34 10.79 -22.10 12.99
CA ILE A 34 12.15 -21.65 13.38
C ILE A 34 12.01 -20.84 14.66
N ASN A 35 12.49 -21.37 15.79
CA ASN A 35 12.53 -20.65 17.07
C ASN A 35 13.88 -19.92 17.20
N GLY A 36 13.99 -18.79 16.52
CA GLY A 36 15.22 -18.00 16.41
C GLY A 36 15.28 -17.24 15.09
N SER A 37 16.49 -16.88 14.65
CA SER A 37 16.71 -16.23 13.35
C SER A 37 16.98 -17.26 12.24
N LEU A 38 16.55 -16.92 11.02
CA LEU A 38 16.97 -17.58 9.79
C LEU A 38 18.15 -16.80 9.19
N ALA A 39 19.25 -17.47 8.89
CA ALA A 39 20.38 -16.87 8.18
C ALA A 39 20.44 -17.42 6.75
N GLY A 40 20.10 -16.58 5.78
CA GLY A 40 20.39 -16.83 4.37
C GLY A 40 21.68 -16.17 3.93
N THR A 41 22.20 -16.54 2.75
CA THR A 41 23.43 -15.95 2.21
C THR A 41 23.26 -14.45 1.99
N TYR A 42 24.15 -13.65 2.57
CA TYR A 42 24.23 -12.20 2.40
C TYR A 42 25.48 -11.86 1.58
N LYS A 43 25.32 -11.30 0.37
CA LYS A 43 26.42 -10.90 -0.50
C LYS A 43 26.39 -9.41 -0.76
N VAL A 44 27.58 -8.81 -0.82
CA VAL A 44 27.77 -7.41 -1.19
C VAL A 44 28.54 -7.35 -2.50
N PHE A 45 28.05 -6.60 -3.47
CA PHE A 45 28.71 -6.37 -4.74
C PHE A 45 28.89 -4.87 -4.97
N SER A 46 30.09 -4.46 -5.36
CA SER A 46 30.38 -3.06 -5.73
C SER A 46 30.33 -2.80 -7.24
N THR A 47 30.12 -3.85 -8.04
CA THR A 47 30.06 -3.83 -9.50
C THR A 47 28.95 -4.78 -10.00
N SER A 48 28.72 -4.81 -11.31
CA SER A 48 27.76 -5.72 -11.93
C SER A 48 28.06 -7.20 -11.62
N ALA A 49 27.01 -8.01 -11.48
CA ALA A 49 27.13 -9.42 -11.14
C ALA A 49 26.00 -10.25 -11.76
N THR A 50 26.28 -11.52 -12.04
CA THR A 50 25.24 -12.53 -12.31
C THR A 50 24.94 -13.27 -11.03
N LEU A 51 23.67 -13.24 -10.63
CA LEU A 51 23.19 -13.88 -9.42
C LEU A 51 23.06 -15.39 -9.61
N GLY A 52 23.35 -16.13 -8.55
CA GLY A 52 23.33 -17.59 -8.54
C GLY A 52 22.10 -18.18 -7.85
N ILE A 53 21.91 -19.49 -8.02
CA ILE A 53 20.81 -20.25 -7.41
C ILE A 53 20.87 -20.29 -5.87
N ASN A 54 22.03 -20.00 -5.29
CA ASN A 54 22.28 -20.01 -3.83
C ASN A 54 22.25 -18.60 -3.22
N ASP A 55 22.02 -17.56 -4.02
CA ASP A 55 21.92 -16.21 -3.49
C ASP A 55 20.56 -15.99 -2.86
N PHE A 56 20.52 -15.22 -1.78
CA PHE A 56 19.30 -14.96 -1.01
C PHE A 56 19.14 -13.47 -0.75
N TYR A 57 20.14 -12.83 -0.14
CA TYR A 57 20.17 -11.39 0.06
C TYR A 57 21.41 -10.79 -0.62
N MET A 58 21.20 -9.79 -1.48
CA MET A 58 22.26 -9.11 -2.21
C MET A 58 22.17 -7.61 -1.99
N ALA A 59 23.26 -7.03 -1.50
CA ALA A 59 23.43 -5.59 -1.38
C ALA A 59 24.36 -5.07 -2.49
N PHE A 60 23.90 -4.09 -3.26
CA PHE A 60 24.76 -3.37 -4.19
C PHE A 60 25.33 -2.13 -3.49
N SER A 61 26.65 -2.05 -3.37
CA SER A 61 27.39 -0.96 -2.71
C SER A 61 28.21 -0.12 -3.69
N GLY A 62 27.92 -0.21 -4.99
CA GLY A 62 28.68 0.47 -6.03
C GLY A 62 28.54 2.00 -6.00
N SER A 63 29.64 2.67 -6.35
CA SER A 63 29.68 4.11 -6.61
C SER A 63 29.54 4.46 -8.11
N THR A 64 29.48 3.44 -8.97
CA THR A 64 29.20 3.55 -10.40
C THR A 64 28.01 2.67 -10.74
N ALA A 65 27.29 2.98 -11.83
CA ALA A 65 26.10 2.21 -12.18
C ALA A 65 26.47 0.75 -12.46
N GLY A 66 25.64 -0.18 -11.99
CA GLY A 66 25.87 -1.62 -12.11
C GLY A 66 24.61 -2.37 -12.52
N THR A 67 24.78 -3.63 -12.90
CA THR A 67 23.69 -4.54 -13.27
C THR A 67 23.77 -5.84 -12.49
N PHE A 68 22.70 -6.21 -11.81
CA PHE A 68 22.48 -7.57 -11.34
C PHE A 68 21.64 -8.33 -12.38
N THR A 69 22.23 -9.38 -12.94
CA THR A 69 21.53 -10.28 -13.86
C THR A 69 20.98 -11.45 -13.07
N LEU A 70 19.66 -11.66 -13.10
CA LEU A 70 18.99 -12.77 -12.45
C LEU A 70 19.47 -14.11 -13.04
N PRO A 71 19.40 -15.20 -12.25
CA PRO A 71 19.70 -16.53 -12.78
C PRO A 71 18.81 -16.85 -13.99
N ILE A 72 19.33 -17.63 -14.93
CA ILE A 72 18.51 -18.20 -16.01
C ILE A 72 17.44 -19.09 -15.38
N ALA A 73 16.19 -18.91 -15.79
CA ALA A 73 15.11 -19.75 -15.34
C ALA A 73 15.26 -21.16 -15.94
N THR A 74 15.31 -22.13 -15.04
CA THR A 74 15.35 -23.55 -15.37
C THR A 74 13.95 -24.14 -15.22
N ALA A 75 13.67 -25.22 -15.94
CA ALA A 75 12.39 -25.91 -15.82
C ALA A 75 12.13 -26.33 -14.37
N ALA A 76 10.86 -26.31 -13.96
CA ALA A 76 10.44 -26.78 -12.66
C ALA A 76 10.89 -28.23 -12.38
N ALA A 77 10.92 -28.62 -11.11
CA ALA A 77 11.34 -29.95 -10.65
C ALA A 77 10.79 -31.09 -11.52
N PRO A 78 11.57 -32.16 -11.80
CA PRO A 78 12.80 -32.57 -11.11
C PRO A 78 14.13 -32.13 -11.76
N ALA A 79 14.13 -31.15 -12.66
CA ALA A 79 15.36 -30.69 -13.31
C ALA A 79 16.39 -30.14 -12.30
N GLN A 80 17.65 -30.54 -12.46
CA GLN A 80 18.77 -29.99 -11.68
C GLN A 80 18.85 -28.48 -11.89
N GLY A 81 18.97 -27.72 -10.80
CA GLY A 81 19.03 -26.27 -10.86
C GLY A 81 17.68 -25.57 -10.85
N ASN A 82 16.56 -26.27 -10.58
CA ASN A 82 15.23 -25.67 -10.39
C ASN A 82 15.27 -24.49 -9.41
N ILE A 83 14.73 -23.36 -9.86
CA ILE A 83 14.62 -22.13 -9.08
C ILE A 83 13.19 -21.71 -8.75
N LEU A 84 12.16 -22.48 -9.13
CA LEU A 84 10.75 -22.21 -8.80
C LEU A 84 10.57 -21.85 -7.32
N GLY A 85 9.93 -20.71 -7.06
CA GLY A 85 9.61 -20.24 -5.71
C GLY A 85 10.80 -19.67 -4.94
N ARG A 86 12.02 -19.65 -5.51
CA ARG A 86 13.17 -19.00 -4.86
C ARG A 86 12.95 -17.51 -4.77
N VAL A 87 13.25 -16.98 -3.58
CA VAL A 87 13.12 -15.56 -3.25
C VAL A 87 14.50 -14.93 -3.25
N TYR A 88 14.62 -13.79 -3.92
CA TYR A 88 15.80 -12.96 -3.97
C TYR A 88 15.49 -11.57 -3.44
N TYR A 89 16.23 -11.18 -2.41
CA TYR A 89 16.18 -9.85 -1.83
C TYR A 89 17.34 -9.02 -2.35
N ILE A 90 17.04 -7.89 -2.98
CA ILE A 90 18.05 -6.99 -3.54
C ILE A 90 17.89 -5.62 -2.89
N LYS A 91 18.99 -5.08 -2.34
CA LYS A 91 19.01 -3.72 -1.81
C LYS A 91 20.14 -2.92 -2.45
N ASN A 92 19.86 -1.70 -2.87
CA ASN A 92 20.90 -0.76 -3.26
C ASN A 92 21.33 0.05 -2.03
N THR A 93 22.48 -0.29 -1.47
CA THR A 93 23.09 0.42 -0.33
C THR A 93 24.20 1.39 -0.77
N GLY A 94 24.51 1.42 -2.07
CA GLY A 94 25.51 2.29 -2.67
C GLY A 94 24.97 3.67 -3.00
N THR A 95 25.73 4.40 -3.82
CA THR A 95 25.40 5.77 -4.24
C THR A 95 25.05 5.87 -5.72
N ALA A 96 25.25 4.79 -6.49
CA ALA A 96 24.91 4.73 -7.90
C ALA A 96 23.66 3.87 -8.17
N GLN A 97 23.03 4.08 -9.33
CA GLN A 97 21.88 3.31 -9.78
C GLN A 97 22.27 1.85 -10.07
N LEU A 98 21.47 0.90 -9.57
CA LEU A 98 21.54 -0.51 -9.92
C LEU A 98 20.46 -0.82 -10.96
N THR A 99 20.76 -1.63 -11.96
CA THR A 99 19.76 -2.24 -12.84
C THR A 99 19.62 -3.71 -12.45
N VAL A 100 18.39 -4.19 -12.25
CA VAL A 100 18.11 -5.61 -12.06
C VAL A 100 17.48 -6.12 -13.36
N ALA A 101 18.14 -7.09 -14.00
CA ALA A 101 17.76 -7.58 -15.33
C ALA A 101 17.47 -9.08 -15.29
N ALA A 102 16.45 -9.50 -16.05
CA ALA A 102 16.25 -10.90 -16.37
C ALA A 102 17.37 -11.40 -17.30
N SER A 103 17.59 -12.72 -17.32
CA SER A 103 18.61 -13.32 -18.17
C SER A 103 18.10 -13.52 -19.60
N GLY A 104 18.91 -13.16 -20.60
CA GLY A 104 18.58 -13.38 -22.00
C GLY A 104 17.28 -12.70 -22.44
N SER A 105 16.32 -13.48 -22.94
CA SER A 105 15.01 -13.00 -23.42
C SER A 105 13.88 -13.20 -22.41
N GLU A 106 14.21 -13.56 -21.16
CA GLU A 106 13.25 -13.69 -20.08
C GLU A 106 12.69 -12.31 -19.66
N LEU A 107 11.51 -12.31 -19.03
CA LEU A 107 10.86 -11.10 -18.53
C LEU A 107 10.54 -11.21 -17.04
N ILE A 108 10.46 -10.04 -16.41
CA ILE A 108 10.01 -9.82 -15.04
C ILE A 108 8.55 -9.34 -15.12
N ASP A 109 7.66 -10.07 -14.48
CA ASP A 109 6.29 -9.64 -14.24
C ASP A 109 6.29 -8.51 -13.21
N ASN A 110 6.03 -7.29 -13.67
CA ASN A 110 5.90 -6.10 -12.84
C ASN A 110 4.42 -5.72 -12.63
N GLN A 111 3.51 -6.70 -12.73
CA GLN A 111 2.07 -6.53 -12.59
C GLN A 111 1.44 -5.61 -13.66
N SER A 112 2.14 -5.37 -14.78
CA SER A 112 1.65 -4.59 -15.90
C SER A 112 2.01 -5.23 -17.25
N GLY A 113 1.01 -5.46 -18.09
CA GLY A 113 1.21 -5.90 -19.48
C GLY A 113 1.98 -7.23 -19.62
N THR A 114 2.93 -7.27 -20.55
CA THR A 114 3.69 -8.47 -20.94
C THR A 114 4.91 -8.76 -20.05
N GLY A 115 5.21 -7.90 -19.07
CA GLY A 115 6.46 -7.91 -18.30
C GLY A 115 7.60 -7.12 -18.95
N VAL A 116 8.68 -6.93 -18.19
CA VAL A 116 9.84 -6.07 -18.54
C VAL A 116 11.15 -6.85 -18.48
N ALA A 117 12.13 -6.53 -19.33
CA ALA A 117 13.44 -7.19 -19.30
C ALA A 117 14.31 -6.78 -18.10
N SER A 118 14.06 -5.59 -17.54
CA SER A 118 14.81 -5.06 -16.40
C SER A 118 14.04 -3.93 -15.73
N PHE A 119 14.40 -3.63 -14.48
CA PHE A 119 14.02 -2.40 -13.80
C PHE A 119 15.23 -1.76 -13.12
N LYS A 120 15.10 -0.49 -12.73
CA LYS A 120 16.13 0.27 -12.05
C LYS A 120 15.85 0.29 -10.55
N LEU A 121 16.91 0.25 -9.76
CA LEU A 121 16.90 0.38 -8.31
C LEU A 121 17.86 1.51 -7.94
N ASN A 122 17.31 2.67 -7.61
CA ASN A 122 18.04 3.84 -7.17
C ASN A 122 18.71 3.62 -5.80
N PRO A 123 19.68 4.46 -5.42
CA PRO A 123 20.28 4.42 -4.08
C PRO A 123 19.22 4.39 -2.97
N GLY A 124 19.36 3.46 -2.03
CA GLY A 124 18.40 3.22 -0.95
C GLY A 124 17.24 2.29 -1.30
N GLY A 125 17.04 1.97 -2.59
CA GLY A 125 15.96 1.11 -3.06
C GLY A 125 16.09 -0.35 -2.62
N TYR A 126 14.96 -1.04 -2.58
CA TYR A 126 14.83 -2.46 -2.26
C TYR A 126 13.84 -3.16 -3.20
N ALA A 127 14.15 -4.41 -3.58
CA ALA A 127 13.27 -5.27 -4.36
C ALA A 127 13.26 -6.70 -3.81
N MET A 128 12.11 -7.36 -3.90
CA MET A 128 11.94 -8.80 -3.69
C MET A 128 11.45 -9.43 -5.00
N LEU A 129 12.22 -10.38 -5.51
CA LEU A 129 11.85 -11.15 -6.70
C LEU A 129 11.61 -12.61 -6.35
N ILE A 130 10.64 -13.21 -7.04
CA ILE A 130 10.30 -14.63 -6.91
C ILE A 130 10.40 -15.27 -8.30
N SER A 131 11.08 -16.41 -8.41
CA SER A 131 11.06 -17.16 -9.66
C SER A 131 9.73 -17.92 -9.84
N LYS A 132 9.11 -17.77 -11.01
CA LYS A 132 7.84 -18.42 -11.38
C LYS A 132 8.03 -19.87 -11.86
N GLY A 133 9.28 -20.33 -12.04
CA GLY A 133 9.60 -21.68 -12.53
C GLY A 133 9.22 -21.97 -13.99
N THR A 134 8.81 -20.94 -14.73
CA THR A 134 8.63 -20.97 -16.19
C THR A 134 9.95 -20.63 -16.89
N THR A 135 10.15 -21.14 -18.10
CA THR A 135 11.39 -20.93 -18.89
C THR A 135 11.21 -19.98 -20.07
N SER A 136 10.03 -19.36 -20.21
CA SER A 136 9.72 -18.40 -21.27
C SER A 136 8.69 -17.37 -20.80
N GLY A 137 8.64 -16.22 -21.49
CA GLY A 137 7.80 -15.10 -21.10
C GLY A 137 8.23 -14.51 -19.76
N THR A 138 7.27 -14.23 -18.87
CA THR A 138 7.59 -13.85 -17.50
C THR A 138 8.07 -15.06 -16.71
N THR A 139 9.34 -15.06 -16.34
CA THR A 139 9.98 -16.13 -15.53
C THR A 139 10.22 -15.67 -14.10
N TRP A 140 10.15 -14.36 -13.86
CA TRP A 140 10.30 -13.71 -12.57
C TRP A 140 9.06 -12.89 -12.23
N GLU A 141 8.78 -12.77 -10.94
CA GLU A 141 7.76 -11.89 -10.37
C GLU A 141 8.45 -10.84 -9.51
N LEU A 142 8.15 -9.55 -9.75
CA LEU A 142 8.51 -8.46 -8.85
C LEU A 142 7.42 -8.34 -7.78
N SER A 143 7.66 -9.01 -6.66
CA SER A 143 6.66 -9.14 -5.59
C SER A 143 6.63 -7.92 -4.66
N THR A 144 7.81 -7.33 -4.39
CA THR A 144 7.92 -6.07 -3.65
C THR A 144 8.93 -5.17 -4.34
N PHE A 145 8.58 -3.89 -4.53
CA PHE A 145 9.48 -2.87 -5.05
C PHE A 145 9.33 -1.60 -4.21
N ILE A 146 10.45 -1.11 -3.68
CA ILE A 146 10.53 0.10 -2.86
C ILE A 146 11.70 0.90 -3.41
N ASP A 147 11.45 1.80 -4.35
CA ASP A 147 12.53 2.54 -5.01
C ASP A 147 12.18 4.01 -5.23
N LYS A 148 12.27 4.78 -4.14
CA LYS A 148 11.88 6.18 -4.18
C LYS A 148 12.93 7.09 -3.55
N THR A 149 13.53 7.95 -4.37
CA THR A 149 14.57 8.90 -3.98
C THR A 149 14.03 10.23 -3.46
N THR A 150 12.76 10.55 -3.76
CA THR A 150 12.07 11.76 -3.27
C THR A 150 10.71 11.38 -2.71
N SER A 151 10.47 11.62 -1.42
CA SER A 151 9.13 11.54 -0.84
C SER A 151 8.16 12.37 -1.69
N THR A 152 7.13 11.74 -2.25
CA THR A 152 6.08 12.53 -2.90
C THR A 152 5.03 12.83 -1.86
N ILE A 153 4.94 14.10 -1.49
CA ILE A 153 3.89 14.59 -0.60
C ILE A 153 3.12 15.62 -1.41
N ALA A 154 1.83 15.37 -1.56
CA ALA A 154 0.88 16.34 -2.07
C ALA A 154 -0.10 16.66 -0.94
N ALA A 155 -0.23 17.92 -0.55
CA ALA A 155 -1.10 18.31 0.55
C ALA A 155 -1.76 19.68 0.33
N LEU A 156 -3.04 19.73 0.65
CA LEU A 156 -3.85 20.95 0.68
C LEU A 156 -4.25 21.26 2.12
N GLY A 157 -4.28 22.55 2.44
CA GLY A 157 -4.86 23.08 3.67
C GLY A 157 -5.71 24.29 3.32
N ALA A 158 -6.92 24.34 3.86
CA ALA A 158 -7.87 25.40 3.55
C ALA A 158 -8.41 26.04 4.83
N THR A 159 -8.54 27.36 4.82
CA THR A 159 -8.92 28.18 5.98
C THR A 159 -10.34 28.72 5.88
N ASP A 160 -10.94 28.68 4.69
CA ASP A 160 -12.29 29.12 4.41
C ASP A 160 -13.34 28.17 5.00
N ILE A 161 -14.58 28.68 5.07
CA ILE A 161 -15.74 27.94 5.57
C ILE A 161 -16.46 27.29 4.40
N VAL A 162 -16.75 25.99 4.52
CA VAL A 162 -17.64 25.28 3.59
C VAL A 162 -18.99 25.14 4.25
N THR A 163 -20.08 25.41 3.52
CA THR A 163 -21.45 25.23 4.00
C THR A 163 -22.27 24.43 2.98
N TYR A 164 -22.83 23.30 3.42
CA TYR A 164 -23.76 22.48 2.65
C TYR A 164 -25.20 22.81 3.06
N THR A 165 -26.01 23.22 2.07
CA THR A 165 -27.44 23.53 2.22
C THR A 165 -28.22 22.94 1.03
N GLY A 166 -29.55 23.05 1.05
CA GLY A 166 -30.42 22.62 -0.05
C GLY A 166 -30.16 21.16 -0.45
N THR A 167 -30.01 20.91 -1.76
CA THR A 167 -29.78 19.57 -2.31
C THR A 167 -28.55 18.89 -1.72
N ALA A 168 -27.47 19.61 -1.46
CA ALA A 168 -26.25 19.02 -0.90
C ALA A 168 -26.47 18.55 0.55
N LEU A 169 -27.24 19.28 1.35
CA LEU A 169 -27.65 18.85 2.68
C LEU A 169 -28.59 17.64 2.62
N THR A 170 -29.54 17.63 1.70
CA THR A 170 -30.43 16.47 1.49
C THR A 170 -29.62 15.22 1.15
N ASN A 171 -28.65 15.34 0.23
CA ASN A 171 -27.78 14.23 -0.14
C ASN A 171 -26.90 13.78 1.04
N PHE A 172 -26.32 14.74 1.77
CA PHE A 172 -25.55 14.47 2.99
C PHE A 172 -26.37 13.64 3.98
N ASN A 173 -27.61 14.06 4.28
CA ASN A 173 -28.51 13.40 5.23
C ASN A 173 -28.98 12.02 4.73
N ASN A 174 -29.08 11.82 3.41
CA ASN A 174 -29.35 10.52 2.81
C ASN A 174 -28.11 9.61 2.73
N SER A 175 -27.07 9.92 3.51
CA SER A 175 -25.81 9.17 3.56
C SER A 175 -25.09 9.10 2.21
N ILE A 176 -25.29 10.08 1.33
CA ILE A 176 -24.55 10.19 0.07
C ILE A 176 -23.30 11.03 0.34
N PRO A 177 -22.08 10.48 0.19
CA PRO A 177 -20.83 11.24 0.31
C PRO A 177 -20.85 12.53 -0.52
N GLN A 178 -20.70 13.65 0.17
CA GLN A 178 -20.53 14.97 -0.42
C GLN A 178 -19.04 15.30 -0.47
N ILE A 179 -18.57 15.80 -1.61
CA ILE A 179 -17.17 16.21 -1.77
C ILE A 179 -16.89 17.42 -0.90
N ILE A 180 -15.75 17.39 -0.22
CA ILE A 180 -15.21 18.53 0.53
C ILE A 180 -14.35 19.36 -0.44
N PRO A 181 -14.79 20.59 -0.78
CA PRO A 181 -14.14 21.37 -1.83
C PRO A 181 -12.81 21.97 -1.35
N PHE A 182 -11.85 22.10 -2.26
CA PHE A 182 -10.60 22.84 -2.08
C PHE A 182 -10.28 23.60 -3.37
N THR A 183 -9.70 24.78 -3.24
CA THR A 183 -9.24 25.54 -4.41
C THR A 183 -7.75 25.30 -4.66
N SER A 184 -7.28 25.50 -5.90
CA SER A 184 -5.86 25.42 -6.27
C SER A 184 -4.96 26.36 -5.44
N GLY A 185 -5.52 27.46 -4.92
CA GLY A 185 -4.85 28.37 -3.98
C GLY A 185 -4.64 27.79 -2.57
N ASN A 186 -5.28 26.67 -2.23
CA ASN A 186 -5.12 25.96 -0.94
C ASN A 186 -3.98 24.92 -0.95
N LEU A 187 -3.25 24.78 -2.07
CA LEU A 187 -2.17 23.80 -2.19
C LEU A 187 -0.91 24.30 -1.47
N ILE A 188 -0.45 23.54 -0.47
CA ILE A 188 0.71 23.92 0.37
C ILE A 188 1.99 23.26 -0.15
N VAL A 189 1.89 22.01 -0.60
CA VAL A 189 3.05 21.27 -1.14
C VAL A 189 2.61 20.25 -2.18
N ASN A 190 3.36 20.17 -3.28
CA ASN A 190 3.34 19.03 -4.18
C ASN A 190 4.77 18.71 -4.60
N GLN A 191 5.39 17.75 -3.91
CA GLN A 191 6.73 17.29 -4.22
C GLN A 191 6.66 15.98 -5.03
N GLY A 192 7.43 15.92 -6.11
CA GLY A 192 7.65 14.70 -6.89
C GLY A 192 6.49 14.23 -7.79
N GLY A 193 5.37 14.95 -7.87
CA GLY A 193 4.43 14.88 -9.00
C GLY A 193 3.65 13.56 -9.20
N SER A 194 3.64 12.65 -8.22
CA SER A 194 2.89 11.38 -8.33
C SER A 194 1.37 11.54 -8.23
N ALA A 195 0.92 12.71 -7.77
CA ALA A 195 -0.46 13.15 -7.86
C ALA A 195 -0.52 14.62 -8.31
N SER A 196 -1.63 15.00 -8.95
CA SER A 196 -1.94 16.38 -9.31
C SER A 196 -3.32 16.76 -8.79
N TRP A 197 -3.50 18.03 -8.40
CA TRP A 197 -4.79 18.53 -7.94
C TRP A 197 -5.67 18.91 -9.13
N ASN A 198 -6.92 18.47 -9.13
CA ASN A 198 -7.94 18.92 -10.06
C ASN A 198 -8.92 19.86 -9.33
N ASP A 199 -8.83 21.15 -9.67
CA ASP A 199 -9.63 22.21 -9.06
C ASP A 199 -11.12 22.13 -9.41
N ALA A 200 -11.44 21.75 -10.66
CA ALA A 200 -12.82 21.74 -11.14
C ALA A 200 -13.66 20.59 -10.52
N GLY A 201 -13.01 19.52 -10.08
CA GLY A 201 -13.66 18.33 -9.52
C GLY A 201 -13.31 18.01 -8.07
N ASP A 202 -12.46 18.82 -7.42
CA ASP A 202 -12.05 18.66 -6.03
C ASP A 202 -11.42 17.29 -5.71
N TYR A 203 -10.44 16.87 -6.51
CA TYR A 203 -9.77 15.58 -6.31
C TYR A 203 -8.29 15.56 -6.64
N TRP A 204 -7.59 14.61 -6.02
CA TRP A 204 -6.26 14.22 -6.45
C TRP A 204 -6.33 13.22 -7.58
N GLN A 205 -5.75 13.60 -8.72
CA GLN A 205 -5.52 12.71 -9.85
C GLN A 205 -4.20 11.98 -9.61
N ILE A 206 -4.26 10.66 -9.45
CA ILE A 206 -3.07 9.82 -9.35
C ILE A 206 -2.41 9.75 -10.72
N ILE A 207 -1.12 10.07 -10.78
CA ILE A 207 -0.30 10.08 -12.00
C ILE A 207 0.59 8.84 -12.06
N GLU A 208 1.02 8.33 -10.90
CA GLU A 208 1.88 7.15 -10.81
C GLU A 208 1.21 6.08 -9.93
N SER A 209 1.16 4.83 -10.41
CA SER A 209 0.66 3.72 -9.60
C SER A 209 1.54 3.49 -8.37
N GLY A 210 1.01 2.87 -7.32
CA GLY A 210 1.79 2.48 -6.14
C GLY A 210 0.98 2.49 -4.85
N VAL A 211 1.66 2.34 -3.72
CA VAL A 211 1.03 2.39 -2.39
C VAL A 211 1.06 3.82 -1.87
N TYR A 212 -0.09 4.30 -1.42
CA TYR A 212 -0.28 5.65 -0.90
C TYR A 212 -0.79 5.60 0.54
N LYS A 213 -0.18 6.41 1.41
CA LYS A 213 -0.79 6.88 2.65
C LYS A 213 -1.63 8.11 2.32
N ILE A 214 -2.87 8.13 2.75
CA ILE A 214 -3.81 9.23 2.50
C ILE A 214 -4.35 9.68 3.85
N GLU A 215 -4.38 10.97 4.09
CA GLU A 215 -4.86 11.57 5.35
C GLU A 215 -5.80 12.72 5.05
N GLY A 216 -6.87 12.81 5.82
CA GLY A 216 -7.81 13.92 5.75
C GLY A 216 -8.26 14.36 7.14
N ALA A 217 -8.46 15.65 7.30
CA ALA A 217 -9.03 16.25 8.51
C ALA A 217 -10.07 17.29 8.13
N ALA A 218 -11.15 17.36 8.89
CA ALA A 218 -12.14 18.43 8.78
C ALA A 218 -12.77 18.70 10.15
N TYR A 219 -13.19 19.95 10.37
CA TYR A 219 -13.89 20.37 11.59
C TYR A 219 -15.38 20.56 11.31
N PHE A 220 -16.22 19.66 11.80
CA PHE A 220 -17.66 19.65 11.54
C PHE A 220 -18.45 20.54 12.51
N SER A 221 -19.44 21.26 12.00
CA SER A 221 -20.56 21.82 12.79
C SER A 221 -21.89 21.74 12.00
N SER A 222 -23.01 21.93 12.70
CA SER A 222 -24.36 22.03 12.11
C SER A 222 -24.92 23.44 12.31
N GLY A 223 -25.43 24.07 11.25
CA GLY A 223 -26.04 25.42 11.34
C GLY A 223 -27.49 25.44 11.82
N GLY A 224 -27.95 24.42 12.54
CA GLY A 224 -29.30 24.31 13.10
C GLY A 224 -29.42 23.09 14.01
N ALA A 225 -30.48 23.05 14.82
CA ALA A 225 -30.69 21.96 15.78
C ALA A 225 -30.83 20.61 15.06
N PRO A 226 -30.00 19.60 15.38
CA PRO A 226 -30.18 18.26 14.83
C PRO A 226 -31.52 17.66 15.25
N SER A 227 -32.24 17.03 14.33
CA SER A 227 -33.54 16.41 14.58
C SER A 227 -33.47 14.88 14.56
N GLY A 228 -34.23 14.24 15.44
CA GLY A 228 -34.33 12.78 15.58
C GLY A 228 -34.50 12.37 17.05
N ILE A 229 -34.40 11.07 17.34
CA ILE A 229 -34.62 10.50 18.69
C ILE A 229 -33.34 10.33 19.51
N TYR A 230 -32.16 10.54 18.91
CA TYR A 230 -30.86 10.42 19.57
C TYR A 230 -30.40 11.78 20.12
N VAL A 231 -29.40 11.77 21.01
CA VAL A 231 -28.77 12.99 21.56
C VAL A 231 -27.47 13.37 20.84
N TRP A 232 -27.15 12.67 19.76
CA TRP A 232 -25.91 12.85 19.00
C TRP A 232 -26.16 12.69 17.50
N THR A 233 -25.24 13.26 16.73
CA THR A 233 -25.18 13.22 15.27
C THR A 233 -23.88 12.51 14.88
N GLY A 234 -24.01 11.42 14.12
CA GLY A 234 -22.90 10.62 13.62
C GLY A 234 -22.49 11.08 12.24
N ILE A 235 -21.24 11.51 12.08
CA ILE A 235 -20.69 12.05 10.84
C ILE A 235 -19.54 11.17 10.38
N ASN A 236 -19.55 10.81 9.11
CA ASN A 236 -18.44 10.12 8.47
C ASN A 236 -17.57 11.12 7.72
N LEU A 237 -16.26 11.05 7.92
CA LEU A 237 -15.25 11.61 7.02
C LEU A 237 -14.61 10.45 6.27
N ASN A 238 -14.63 10.51 4.94
CA ASN A 238 -14.19 9.42 4.09
C ASN A 238 -13.22 9.89 3.01
N ILE A 239 -12.34 8.97 2.65
CA ILE A 239 -11.54 8.98 1.43
C ILE A 239 -12.26 8.06 0.45
N THR A 240 -12.67 8.61 -0.70
CA THR A 240 -13.35 7.85 -1.75
C THR A 240 -12.53 7.80 -3.04
N LYS A 241 -12.65 6.69 -3.76
CA LYS A 241 -11.94 6.39 -4.99
C LYS A 241 -12.90 6.30 -6.18
N ASN A 242 -12.63 7.08 -7.22
CA ASN A 242 -13.32 7.06 -8.52
C ASN A 242 -14.84 7.33 -8.47
N GLY A 243 -15.32 8.01 -7.43
CA GLY A 243 -16.72 8.37 -7.27
C GLY A 243 -17.10 8.64 -5.82
N THR A 244 -18.35 9.01 -5.60
CA THR A 244 -18.90 9.40 -4.30
C THR A 244 -19.98 8.45 -3.78
N SER A 245 -20.08 7.22 -4.31
CA SER A 245 -20.93 6.19 -3.71
C SER A 245 -20.31 5.68 -2.40
N LEU A 246 -21.13 5.11 -1.51
CA LEU A 246 -20.65 4.42 -0.32
C LEU A 246 -19.70 3.26 -0.67
N THR A 247 -19.89 2.62 -1.83
CA THR A 247 -19.01 1.56 -2.35
C THR A 247 -17.65 2.06 -2.83
N ASN A 248 -17.48 3.38 -3.01
CA ASN A 248 -16.21 4.00 -3.37
C ASN A 248 -15.33 4.31 -2.15
N ILE A 249 -15.83 4.12 -0.92
CA ILE A 249 -15.06 4.41 0.29
C ILE A 249 -13.91 3.42 0.43
N ILE A 250 -12.69 3.94 0.46
CA ILE A 250 -11.44 3.18 0.64
C ILE A 250 -10.76 3.47 1.98
N GLY A 251 -11.25 4.47 2.71
CA GLY A 251 -10.88 4.79 4.07
C GLY A 251 -11.96 5.67 4.69
N GLY A 252 -12.33 5.43 5.95
CA GLY A 252 -13.40 6.18 6.58
C GLY A 252 -13.26 6.19 8.10
N ASN A 253 -13.70 7.26 8.72
CA ASN A 253 -13.84 7.35 10.16
C ASN A 253 -15.17 8.02 10.51
N ARG A 254 -15.85 7.49 11.53
CA ARG A 254 -17.09 8.05 12.06
C ARG A 254 -16.84 8.68 13.41
N ASN A 255 -17.27 9.92 13.57
CA ASN A 255 -17.34 10.55 14.88
C ASN A 255 -18.80 10.77 15.29
N ASN A 256 -19.13 10.49 16.56
CA ASN A 256 -20.45 10.74 17.13
C ASN A 256 -20.38 12.00 17.99
N ILE A 257 -21.08 13.05 17.57
CA ILE A 257 -20.97 14.39 18.14
C ILE A 257 -22.29 14.71 18.85
N MET A 258 -22.23 15.09 20.13
CA MET A 258 -23.42 15.50 20.88
C MET A 258 -24.10 16.68 20.16
N ASN A 259 -25.43 16.65 20.08
CA ASN A 259 -26.19 17.63 19.31
C ASN A 259 -25.98 19.06 19.82
N GLU A 260 -25.78 19.24 21.12
CA GLU A 260 -25.50 20.53 21.73
C GLU A 260 -24.14 21.07 21.27
N ILE A 261 -23.13 20.21 21.14
CA ILE A 261 -21.78 20.57 20.68
C ILE A 261 -21.81 20.88 19.18
N ALA A 262 -22.47 20.03 18.38
CA ALA A 262 -22.56 20.18 16.93
C ALA A 262 -23.09 21.56 16.50
N GLN A 263 -23.97 22.17 17.31
CA GLN A 263 -24.59 23.47 17.03
C GLN A 263 -23.73 24.68 17.40
N VAL A 264 -22.83 24.55 18.38
CA VAL A 264 -22.14 25.70 18.98
C VAL A 264 -20.63 25.67 18.78
N ALA A 265 -20.09 24.55 18.32
CA ALA A 265 -18.66 24.34 18.14
C ALA A 265 -18.34 23.48 16.91
N ASN A 266 -17.09 23.56 16.46
CA ASN A 266 -16.56 22.73 15.39
C ASN A 266 -15.79 21.54 15.98
N THR A 267 -16.16 20.33 15.59
CA THR A 267 -15.57 19.10 16.12
C THR A 267 -14.64 18.45 15.08
N PRO A 268 -13.37 18.16 15.42
CA PRO A 268 -12.46 17.51 14.49
C PRO A 268 -12.91 16.08 14.16
N ILE A 269 -12.73 15.71 12.90
CA ILE A 269 -12.80 14.34 12.42
C ILE A 269 -11.58 14.12 11.54
N ASN A 270 -10.89 13.00 11.73
CA ASN A 270 -9.70 12.64 10.98
C ASN A 270 -9.88 11.25 10.36
N VAL A 271 -9.38 11.07 9.15
CA VAL A 271 -9.35 9.79 8.44
C VAL A 271 -7.94 9.55 7.91
N ASN A 272 -7.49 8.30 7.96
CA ASN A 272 -6.26 7.87 7.31
C ASN A 272 -6.46 6.47 6.71
N CYS A 273 -5.77 6.20 5.60
CA CYS A 273 -5.64 4.85 5.08
C CYS A 273 -4.32 4.66 4.32
N ILE A 274 -3.93 3.40 4.16
CA ILE A 274 -2.83 2.99 3.26
C ILE A 274 -3.45 2.07 2.21
N VAL A 275 -3.28 2.42 0.93
CA VAL A 275 -3.96 1.72 -0.16
C VAL A 275 -3.11 1.73 -1.43
N HIS A 276 -3.23 0.68 -2.23
CA HIS A 276 -2.69 0.66 -3.58
C HIS A 276 -3.59 1.42 -4.54
N LEU A 277 -3.03 2.38 -5.27
CA LEU A 277 -3.70 3.17 -6.29
C LEU A 277 -3.01 2.98 -7.64
N ASN A 278 -3.79 3.07 -8.70
CA ASN A 278 -3.30 3.03 -10.07
C ASN A 278 -3.25 4.44 -10.65
N ALA A 279 -2.32 4.69 -11.56
CA ALA A 279 -2.34 5.87 -12.40
C ALA A 279 -3.72 6.00 -13.09
N GLY A 280 -4.30 7.19 -13.02
CA GLY A 280 -5.66 7.46 -13.50
C GLY A 280 -6.73 7.45 -12.40
N ASP A 281 -6.47 6.87 -11.23
CA ASP A 281 -7.41 6.92 -10.10
C ASP A 281 -7.63 8.36 -9.61
N ARG A 282 -8.86 8.65 -9.16
CA ARG A 282 -9.29 9.93 -8.61
C ARG A 282 -9.65 9.76 -7.16
N ILE A 283 -9.04 10.54 -6.28
CA ILE A 283 -9.21 10.43 -4.83
C ILE A 283 -9.83 11.71 -4.29
N TYR A 284 -10.95 11.55 -3.59
CA TYR A 284 -11.74 12.64 -3.02
C TYR A 284 -11.73 12.55 -1.50
N LEU A 285 -11.73 13.71 -0.85
CA LEU A 285 -12.14 13.82 0.55
C LEU A 285 -13.64 14.11 0.57
N THR A 286 -14.40 13.32 1.31
CA THR A 286 -15.87 13.40 1.32
C THR A 286 -16.40 13.27 2.73
N MET A 287 -17.63 13.73 2.93
CA MET A 287 -18.35 13.55 4.19
C MET A 287 -19.81 13.16 3.95
N ASN A 288 -20.40 12.40 4.87
CA ASN A 288 -21.83 12.12 4.87
C ASN A 288 -22.36 11.90 6.28
N TYR A 289 -23.67 11.99 6.42
CA TYR A 289 -24.37 11.52 7.60
C TYR A 289 -24.14 10.01 7.75
N GLY A 290 -23.82 9.58 8.96
CA GLY A 290 -23.57 8.17 9.29
C GLY A 290 -24.68 7.54 10.10
N ALA A 291 -25.13 8.19 11.17
CA ALA A 291 -26.14 7.67 12.10
C ALA A 291 -26.61 8.75 13.09
N GLY A 292 -27.67 8.49 13.86
CA GLY A 292 -28.13 9.38 14.94
C GLY A 292 -29.17 10.41 14.49
N ASN A 293 -29.02 11.65 14.96
CA ASN A 293 -29.84 12.77 14.50
C ASN A 293 -29.23 13.44 13.27
N GLN A 294 -30.08 14.06 12.45
CA GLN A 294 -29.65 14.74 11.24
C GLN A 294 -29.65 16.25 11.41
N PRO A 295 -28.64 16.96 10.89
CA PRO A 295 -28.67 18.42 10.76
C PRO A 295 -29.89 18.90 9.95
N THR A 296 -30.56 19.95 10.43
CA THR A 296 -31.81 20.44 9.84
C THR A 296 -31.65 21.58 8.85
N THR A 297 -30.63 22.43 9.05
CA THR A 297 -30.47 23.68 8.28
C THR A 297 -29.25 23.65 7.37
N SER A 298 -28.10 23.23 7.90
CA SER A 298 -26.86 23.12 7.15
C SER A 298 -25.85 22.23 7.87
N VAL A 299 -24.85 21.79 7.12
CA VAL A 299 -23.60 21.23 7.63
C VAL A 299 -22.47 22.14 7.22
N GLN A 300 -21.52 22.37 8.12
CA GLN A 300 -20.42 23.29 7.90
C GLN A 300 -19.07 22.66 8.24
N ILE A 301 -18.05 23.09 7.50
CA ILE A 301 -16.64 22.89 7.86
C ILE A 301 -16.04 24.26 8.13
N ALA A 302 -15.62 24.50 9.36
CA ALA A 302 -15.00 25.75 9.78
C ALA A 302 -13.95 25.49 10.86
N HIS A 303 -12.85 26.24 10.81
CA HIS A 303 -11.81 26.15 11.82
C HIS A 303 -12.35 26.63 13.19
N PRO A 304 -12.00 25.94 14.29
CA PRO A 304 -12.22 26.50 15.61
C PRO A 304 -11.32 27.74 15.81
N ASN A 305 -11.72 28.67 16.67
CA ASN A 305 -10.97 29.93 16.92
C ASN A 305 -9.50 29.73 17.34
N SER A 306 -9.12 28.54 17.81
CA SER A 306 -7.74 28.19 18.20
C SER A 306 -6.85 27.76 17.04
N LEU A 307 -7.40 27.59 15.83
CA LEU A 307 -6.70 27.06 14.66
C LEU A 307 -6.97 27.94 13.43
N VAL A 308 -6.13 27.77 12.41
CA VAL A 308 -6.21 28.54 11.15
C VAL A 308 -6.82 27.72 10.02
N GLU A 309 -6.60 26.40 10.03
CA GLU A 309 -7.08 25.50 8.98
C GLU A 309 -8.41 24.84 9.36
N SER A 310 -9.40 24.93 8.47
CA SER A 310 -10.71 24.29 8.59
C SER A 310 -10.69 22.83 8.13
N ARG A 311 -9.75 22.49 7.25
CA ARG A 311 -9.61 21.15 6.66
C ARG A 311 -8.25 20.98 5.99
N ASN A 312 -7.81 19.73 5.93
CA ASN A 312 -6.64 19.33 5.14
C ASN A 312 -6.88 18.00 4.42
N PHE A 313 -6.12 17.81 3.35
CA PHE A 313 -6.15 16.58 2.57
C PHE A 313 -4.78 16.33 1.96
N SER A 314 -4.17 15.19 2.30
CA SER A 314 -2.81 14.86 1.86
C SER A 314 -2.66 13.43 1.35
N LEU A 315 -1.71 13.26 0.45
CA LEU A 315 -1.25 11.98 -0.07
C LEU A 315 0.27 11.91 0.04
N GLN A 316 0.73 10.76 0.48
CA GLN A 316 2.13 10.38 0.46
C GLN A 316 2.27 9.00 -0.21
N GLN A 317 2.85 8.96 -1.41
CA GLN A 317 3.18 7.68 -2.03
C GLN A 317 4.40 7.08 -1.32
N LEU A 318 4.21 5.87 -0.80
CA LEU A 318 5.17 5.11 -0.02
C LEU A 318 6.03 4.19 -0.89
N SER A 319 5.48 3.72 -2.02
CA SER A 319 6.19 2.88 -2.97
C SER A 319 5.68 3.06 -4.40
N VAL A 320 6.53 2.73 -5.36
CA VAL A 320 6.20 2.54 -6.77
C VAL A 320 6.08 1.03 -7.04
N PRO A 321 5.23 0.58 -7.99
CA PRO A 321 5.13 -0.83 -8.36
C PRO A 321 6.40 -1.34 -9.05
#